data_AF-X1Q463-F1
#
_entry.id   AF-X1Q463-F1
#
_cell.length_a   1.000
_cell.length_b   1.000
_cell.length_c   1.000
_cell.angle_alpha   90.00
_cell.angle_beta   90.00
_cell.angle_gamma   90.00
#
_symmetry.space_group_name_H-M   'P 1'
#
loop_
_entity.id
_entity.type
_entity.pdbx_description
1 polymer ?
#
loop_
_entity_poly.entity_id
_entity_poly.type
_entity_poly.pdbx_seq_one_letter_code
_entity_poly.pdbx_strand_id
1 'polypeptide(L)'
;MIVTKPPSIEIPVDIGRILIANRCLKEEFEKPDEVVKGLIAGEGPVINQAGAKKAVEYVIDDIRYAPGMEPVYTSAVPLVDTLGKKFPQSLDWITVENLCRQYNSDALLSLEVFNTNTYIDYGYYQRRETKDNVKVWSNTTVYNTKIEHIPLARLRVEITAGWRMYYPADKQIVVEELKKHTQLWEFEGKTQKDALRNLPSKMFAVEEAGKLAGIDFSSRLYPKRTTVERVLFIKGSRDFKIANQHLKQRHWKSAATIWKKHTNDPDNKIASAALFNLAVINEMEGNIEEAYRL
;
A
#
# COMPACT_ATOMS: atom_id res chain seq x y z
N MET A 1 2.83 1.40 18.68
CA MET A 1 4.14 2.10 18.73
C MET A 1 4.53 2.50 17.33
N ILE A 2 5.23 3.61 17.12
CA ILE A 2 5.76 3.97 15.80
C ILE A 2 7.18 3.41 15.69
N VAL A 3 7.44 2.60 14.67
CA VAL A 3 8.77 2.05 14.36
C VAL A 3 9.16 2.40 12.94
N THR A 4 10.46 2.51 12.67
CA THR A 4 10.97 2.68 11.30
C THR A 4 11.11 1.30 10.67
N LYS A 5 10.29 1.02 9.65
CA LYS A 5 10.45 -0.18 8.82
C LYS A 5 11.45 0.14 7.70
N PRO A 6 12.47 -0.70 7.48
CA PRO A 6 13.36 -0.53 6.33
C PRO A 6 12.59 -0.66 5.01
N PRO A 7 13.12 -0.10 3.91
CA PRO A 7 12.56 -0.32 2.58
C PRO A 7 12.57 -1.82 2.26
N SER A 8 11.60 -2.27 1.48
CA SER A 8 11.57 -3.66 1.00
C SER A 8 12.22 -3.81 -0.38
N ILE A 9 12.49 -2.71 -1.08
CA ILE A 9 13.32 -2.66 -2.28
C ILE A 9 14.59 -1.93 -1.89
N GLU A 10 15.73 -2.61 -1.98
CA GLU A 10 17.03 -2.01 -1.74
C GLU A 10 17.48 -1.25 -2.98
N ILE A 11 17.87 0.00 -2.80
CA ILE A 11 18.49 0.84 -3.82
C ILE A 11 19.81 1.40 -3.28
N PRO A 12 20.80 1.71 -4.13
CA PRO A 12 22.04 2.34 -3.72
C PRO A 12 21.81 3.58 -2.84
N VAL A 13 22.59 3.70 -1.76
CA VAL A 13 22.41 4.70 -0.69
C VAL A 13 22.71 6.14 -1.13
N ASP A 14 23.40 6.30 -2.25
CA ASP A 14 23.76 7.57 -2.86
C ASP A 14 22.70 8.09 -3.85
N ILE A 15 21.64 7.32 -4.12
CA ILE A 15 20.48 7.80 -4.87
C ILE A 15 19.63 8.71 -3.97
N GLY A 16 19.76 10.03 -4.16
CA GLY A 16 18.93 11.03 -3.51
C GLY A 16 17.92 11.65 -4.48
N ARG A 17 18.37 12.04 -5.68
CA ARG A 17 17.56 12.74 -6.66
C ARG A 17 17.13 11.81 -7.79
N ILE A 18 15.83 11.50 -7.86
CA ILE A 18 15.28 10.50 -8.78
C ILE A 18 14.54 11.21 -9.90
N LEU A 19 15.00 11.04 -11.14
CA LEU A 19 14.24 11.44 -12.33
C LEU A 19 13.13 10.44 -12.59
N ILE A 20 11.90 10.90 -12.73
CA ILE A 20 10.70 10.09 -12.89
C ILE A 20 10.10 10.38 -14.26
N ALA A 21 9.74 9.33 -14.99
CA ALA A 21 9.15 9.47 -16.32
C ALA A 21 8.10 8.39 -16.63
N ASN A 22 7.13 8.75 -17.48
CA ASN A 22 6.18 7.83 -18.07
C ASN A 22 6.62 7.47 -19.49
N ARG A 23 6.95 6.19 -19.72
CA ARG A 23 7.40 5.71 -21.02
C ARG A 23 6.35 4.90 -21.77
N CYS A 24 5.26 4.51 -21.11
CA CYS A 24 4.26 3.64 -21.72
C CYS A 24 3.21 4.40 -22.53
N LEU A 25 2.83 5.62 -22.14
CA LEU A 25 1.73 6.37 -22.76
C LEU A 25 2.02 7.87 -22.80
N LYS A 26 1.50 8.56 -23.82
CA LYS A 26 1.49 10.03 -23.85
C LYS A 26 0.69 10.56 -22.66
N GLU A 27 1.04 11.76 -22.20
CA GLU A 27 0.38 12.38 -21.05
C GLU A 27 -0.83 13.22 -21.42
N GLU A 28 -0.82 13.81 -22.62
CA GLU A 28 -1.91 14.62 -23.15
C GLU A 28 -2.83 13.79 -24.06
N PHE A 29 -4.13 14.05 -23.96
CA PHE A 29 -5.12 13.41 -24.83
C PHE A 29 -5.17 14.18 -26.16
N GLU A 30 -4.89 13.52 -27.28
CA GLU A 30 -4.85 14.19 -28.59
C GLU A 30 -6.25 14.55 -29.13
N LYS A 31 -7.31 13.82 -28.73
CA LYS A 31 -8.65 13.98 -29.31
C LYS A 31 -9.76 13.84 -28.26
N PRO A 32 -10.54 14.92 -27.99
CA PRO A 32 -11.66 14.89 -27.04
C PRO A 32 -12.69 13.79 -27.32
N ASP A 33 -12.97 13.47 -28.59
CA ASP A 33 -13.96 12.44 -28.95
C ASP A 33 -13.50 11.02 -28.60
N GLU A 34 -12.19 10.75 -28.68
CA GLU A 34 -11.62 9.47 -28.23
C GLU A 34 -11.69 9.35 -26.71
N VAL A 35 -11.53 10.47 -25.99
CA VAL A 35 -11.73 10.54 -24.53
C VAL A 35 -13.15 10.17 -24.17
N VAL A 36 -14.16 10.76 -24.82
CA VAL A 36 -15.58 10.46 -24.55
C VAL A 36 -15.91 9.00 -24.85
N LYS A 37 -15.44 8.46 -25.98
CA LYS A 37 -15.67 7.04 -26.32
C LYS A 37 -14.97 6.09 -25.34
N GLY A 38 -13.73 6.37 -24.97
CA GLY A 38 -12.98 5.60 -23.98
C GLY A 38 -13.64 5.61 -22.60
N LEU A 39 -14.16 6.77 -22.18
CA LEU A 39 -14.93 6.93 -20.93
C LEU A 39 -16.20 6.06 -20.92
N ILE A 40 -16.94 6.01 -22.03
CA ILE A 40 -18.16 5.21 -22.15
C ILE A 40 -17.83 3.72 -22.17
N ALA A 41 -16.83 3.32 -22.96
CA ALA A 41 -16.41 1.91 -23.04
C ALA A 41 -15.86 1.41 -21.70
N GLY A 42 -15.17 2.29 -20.96
CA GLY A 42 -14.57 1.91 -19.69
C GLY A 42 -13.28 1.11 -19.83
N GLU A 43 -12.73 1.04 -21.03
CA GLU A 43 -11.49 0.36 -21.38
C GLU A 43 -10.80 1.13 -22.51
N GLY A 44 -9.50 0.87 -22.71
CA GLY A 44 -8.74 1.38 -23.84
C GLY A 44 -7.70 2.47 -23.49
N PRO A 45 -7.06 3.08 -24.50
CA PRO A 45 -5.88 3.92 -24.34
C PRO A 45 -6.09 5.09 -23.38
N VAL A 46 -7.24 5.73 -23.44
CA VAL A 46 -7.60 6.89 -22.60
C VAL A 46 -7.61 6.54 -21.11
N ILE A 47 -8.22 5.40 -20.77
CA ILE A 47 -8.33 4.95 -19.38
C ILE A 47 -6.99 4.47 -18.86
N ASN A 48 -6.20 3.78 -19.70
CA ASN A 48 -4.82 3.42 -19.36
C ASN A 48 -3.96 4.67 -19.12
N GLN A 49 -4.13 5.72 -19.93
CA GLN A 49 -3.40 6.98 -19.79
C GLN A 49 -3.74 7.69 -18.49
N ALA A 50 -5.03 7.77 -18.13
CA ALA A 50 -5.47 8.37 -16.87
C ALA A 50 -4.89 7.62 -15.66
N GLY A 51 -4.96 6.28 -15.66
CA GLY A 51 -4.38 5.46 -14.60
C GLY A 51 -2.86 5.58 -14.51
N ALA A 52 -2.15 5.55 -15.64
CA ALA A 52 -0.69 5.68 -15.69
C ALA A 52 -0.22 7.04 -15.17
N LYS A 53 -0.91 8.11 -15.59
CA LYS A 53 -0.66 9.47 -15.10
C LYS A 53 -0.83 9.54 -13.58
N LYS A 54 -1.92 8.99 -13.04
CA LYS A 54 -2.16 8.97 -11.58
C LYS A 54 -1.12 8.14 -10.82
N ALA A 55 -0.67 7.02 -11.37
CA ALA A 55 0.38 6.22 -10.77
C ALA A 55 1.69 7.02 -10.65
N VAL A 56 2.09 7.72 -11.73
CA VAL A 56 3.30 8.54 -11.75
C VAL A 56 3.17 9.77 -10.83
N GLU A 57 2.06 10.49 -10.88
CA GLU A 57 1.77 11.63 -9.98
C GLU A 57 1.96 11.23 -8.51
N TYR A 58 1.42 10.09 -8.10
CA TYR A 58 1.50 9.66 -6.71
C TYR A 58 2.82 9.02 -6.32
N VAL A 59 3.58 8.46 -7.27
CA VAL A 59 4.99 8.10 -7.02
C VAL A 59 5.81 9.35 -6.73
N ILE A 60 5.63 10.42 -7.51
CA ILE A 60 6.29 11.71 -7.30
C ILE A 60 5.91 12.27 -5.94
N ASP A 61 4.61 12.32 -5.61
CA ASP A 61 4.15 12.87 -4.34
C ASP A 61 4.67 12.06 -3.15
N ASP A 62 4.63 10.73 -3.22
CA ASP A 62 5.12 9.86 -2.14
C ASP A 62 6.64 10.00 -1.95
N ILE A 63 7.43 10.04 -3.03
CA ILE A 63 8.89 10.27 -2.96
C ILE A 63 9.22 11.68 -2.45
N ARG A 64 8.42 12.70 -2.77
CA ARG A 64 8.65 14.08 -2.31
C ARG A 64 8.68 14.21 -0.79
N TYR A 65 7.93 13.36 -0.09
CA TYR A 65 7.89 13.33 1.38
C TYR A 65 8.84 12.29 1.98
N ALA A 66 9.61 11.57 1.17
CA ALA A 66 10.60 10.61 1.62
C ALA A 66 11.86 11.31 2.15
N PRO A 67 12.38 10.93 3.33
CA PRO A 67 13.60 11.53 3.87
C PRO A 67 14.79 11.30 2.95
N GLY A 68 15.48 12.39 2.59
CA GLY A 68 16.71 12.32 1.77
C GLY A 68 16.48 12.08 0.29
N MET A 69 15.23 12.13 -0.19
CA MET A 69 14.92 11.97 -1.62
C MET A 69 14.30 13.23 -2.23
N GLU A 70 14.62 13.48 -3.50
CA GLU A 70 14.04 14.56 -4.31
C GLU A 70 13.54 13.99 -5.65
N PRO A 71 12.23 14.02 -5.92
CA PRO A 71 11.70 13.61 -7.21
C PRO A 71 11.82 14.75 -8.23
N VAL A 72 12.33 14.44 -9.42
CA VAL A 72 12.32 15.31 -10.61
C VAL A 72 11.47 14.64 -11.67
N TYR A 73 10.66 15.39 -12.40
CA TYR A 73 9.78 14.82 -13.43
C TYR A 73 10.21 15.22 -14.84
N THR A 74 10.07 14.30 -15.81
CA THR A 74 10.20 14.61 -17.24
C THR A 74 9.24 13.79 -18.11
N SER A 75 8.74 14.42 -19.16
CA SER A 75 8.03 13.77 -20.28
C SER A 75 8.95 13.51 -21.48
N ALA A 76 10.23 13.94 -21.41
CA ALA A 76 11.20 13.87 -22.51
C ALA A 76 11.88 12.49 -22.62
N VAL A 77 11.11 11.41 -22.47
CA VAL A 77 11.62 10.03 -22.62
C VAL A 77 11.09 9.37 -23.89
N PRO A 78 11.88 8.52 -24.56
CA PRO A 78 11.42 7.78 -25.74
C PRO A 78 10.26 6.84 -25.37
N LEU A 79 9.05 7.16 -25.83
CA LEU A 79 7.87 6.34 -25.58
C LEU A 79 7.97 4.98 -26.25
N VAL A 80 7.50 3.93 -25.56
CA VAL A 80 7.35 2.59 -26.11
C VAL A 80 6.04 1.99 -25.63
N ASP A 81 5.13 1.73 -26.57
CA ASP A 81 3.88 1.05 -26.27
C ASP A 81 4.06 -0.47 -26.37
N THR A 82 4.02 -1.15 -25.21
CA THR A 82 4.06 -2.61 -25.12
C THR A 82 2.67 -3.24 -25.00
N LEU A 83 1.63 -2.44 -25.23
CA LEU A 83 0.22 -2.75 -24.92
C LEU A 83 0.03 -3.18 -23.46
N GLY A 84 0.95 -2.74 -22.60
CA GLY A 84 1.00 -3.08 -21.18
C GLY A 84 1.16 -4.58 -20.86
N LYS A 85 1.73 -5.38 -21.79
CA LYS A 85 1.85 -6.85 -21.63
C LYS A 85 3.20 -7.33 -21.12
N LYS A 86 4.27 -6.60 -21.39
CA LYS A 86 5.65 -6.95 -21.03
C LYS A 86 6.53 -5.72 -20.96
N PHE A 87 7.68 -5.83 -20.31
CA PHE A 87 8.68 -4.77 -20.35
C PHE A 87 9.20 -4.55 -21.77
N PRO A 88 9.40 -3.30 -22.19
CA PRO A 88 10.13 -2.99 -23.40
C PRO A 88 11.63 -3.25 -23.19
N GLN A 89 12.38 -3.24 -24.30
CA GLN A 89 13.83 -3.19 -24.24
C GLN A 89 14.27 -2.02 -23.34
N SER A 90 15.29 -2.25 -22.52
CA SER A 90 15.88 -1.21 -21.67
C SER A 90 16.35 -0.04 -22.53
N LEU A 91 16.25 1.18 -21.99
CA LEU A 91 16.97 2.31 -22.57
C LEU A 91 18.48 1.97 -22.59
N ASP A 92 19.16 2.42 -23.63
CA ASP A 92 20.61 2.35 -23.66
C ASP A 92 21.21 3.31 -22.62
N TRP A 93 22.41 2.98 -22.13
CA TRP A 93 23.05 3.76 -21.07
C TRP A 93 23.37 5.19 -21.48
N ILE A 94 23.61 5.46 -22.77
CA ILE A 94 23.89 6.83 -23.25
C ILE A 94 22.64 7.70 -23.07
N THR A 95 21.46 7.17 -23.45
CA THR A 95 20.18 7.86 -23.22
C THR A 95 19.92 8.11 -21.73
N VAL A 96 20.11 7.09 -20.88
CA VAL A 96 19.92 7.22 -19.42
C VAL A 96 20.87 8.25 -18.81
N GLU A 97 22.17 8.17 -19.13
CA GLU A 97 23.19 9.10 -18.65
C GLU A 97 22.89 10.55 -19.09
N ASN A 98 22.48 10.74 -20.34
CA ASN A 98 22.14 12.07 -20.87
C ASN A 98 20.92 12.67 -20.16
N LEU A 99 19.87 11.88 -19.95
CA LEU A 99 18.68 12.30 -19.19
C LEU A 99 19.08 12.65 -17.76
N CYS A 100 19.79 11.76 -17.07
CA CYS A 100 20.17 11.98 -15.68
C CYS A 100 21.05 13.22 -15.51
N ARG A 101 21.99 13.45 -16.43
CA ARG A 101 22.82 14.66 -16.46
C ARG A 101 22.00 15.93 -16.73
N GLN A 102 21.09 15.89 -17.70
CA GLN A 102 20.25 17.03 -18.08
C GLN A 102 19.37 17.52 -16.91
N TYR A 103 18.83 16.59 -16.12
CA TYR A 103 17.93 16.89 -15.01
C TYR A 103 18.61 16.92 -13.63
N ASN A 104 19.95 16.75 -13.60
CA ASN A 104 20.78 16.66 -12.41
C ASN A 104 20.22 15.62 -11.41
N SER A 105 20.14 14.36 -11.82
CA SER A 105 19.57 13.27 -11.02
C SER A 105 20.50 12.08 -10.97
N ASP A 106 20.41 11.30 -9.91
CA ASP A 106 21.27 10.14 -9.63
C ASP A 106 20.76 8.87 -10.31
N ALA A 107 19.44 8.78 -10.57
CA ALA A 107 18.80 7.63 -11.18
C ALA A 107 17.57 8.03 -12.01
N LEU A 108 17.19 7.19 -12.97
CA LEU A 108 15.94 7.29 -13.72
C LEU A 108 14.96 6.19 -13.30
N LEU A 109 13.83 6.55 -12.72
CA LEU A 109 12.69 5.70 -12.47
C LEU A 109 11.65 5.87 -13.57
N SER A 110 11.41 4.81 -14.34
CA SER A 110 10.49 4.81 -15.48
C SER A 110 9.29 3.90 -15.25
N LEU A 111 8.10 4.41 -15.53
CA LEU A 111 6.91 3.58 -15.77
C LEU A 111 6.99 3.02 -17.20
N GLU A 112 7.27 1.73 -17.29
CA GLU A 112 7.57 1.02 -18.54
C GLU A 112 6.35 0.23 -19.07
N VAL A 113 5.41 -0.12 -18.17
CA VAL A 113 4.24 -0.93 -18.49
C VAL A 113 3.05 -0.41 -17.70
N PHE A 114 1.92 -0.14 -18.36
CA PHE A 114 0.66 0.14 -17.67
C PHE A 114 -0.52 -0.39 -18.49
N ASN A 115 -1.34 -1.25 -17.89
CA ASN A 115 -2.60 -1.72 -18.47
C ASN A 115 -3.70 -1.82 -17.42
N THR A 116 -4.93 -1.58 -17.85
CA THR A 116 -6.12 -1.66 -16.99
C THR A 116 -7.21 -2.51 -17.63
N ASN A 117 -7.85 -3.36 -16.82
CA ASN A 117 -9.08 -4.05 -17.17
C ASN A 117 -10.17 -3.69 -16.14
N THR A 118 -11.42 -3.51 -16.59
CA THR A 118 -12.54 -3.20 -15.69
C THR A 118 -13.68 -4.20 -15.84
N TYR A 119 -14.19 -4.71 -14.73
CA TYR A 119 -15.25 -5.72 -14.71
C TYR A 119 -16.39 -5.23 -13.83
N ILE A 120 -17.62 -5.37 -14.33
CA ILE A 120 -18.82 -5.14 -13.52
C ILE A 120 -19.51 -6.48 -13.31
N ASP A 121 -19.75 -6.84 -12.06
CA ASP A 121 -20.53 -8.02 -11.68
C ASP A 121 -21.66 -7.66 -10.71
N TYR A 122 -22.65 -8.54 -10.64
CA TYR A 122 -23.84 -8.36 -9.80
C TYR A 122 -23.97 -9.50 -8.81
N GLY A 123 -24.52 -9.21 -7.64
CA GLY A 123 -24.74 -10.21 -6.60
C GLY A 123 -25.83 -9.80 -5.62
N TYR A 124 -25.84 -10.48 -4.48
CA TYR A 124 -26.74 -10.20 -3.36
C TYR A 124 -26.00 -10.40 -2.03
N TYR A 125 -26.22 -9.49 -1.08
CA TYR A 125 -25.94 -9.76 0.31
C TYR A 125 -27.15 -10.41 0.98
N GLN A 126 -26.89 -11.34 1.90
CA GLN A 126 -27.94 -11.97 2.70
C GLN A 126 -27.91 -11.38 4.10
N ARG A 127 -28.94 -10.60 4.43
CA ARG A 127 -29.15 -10.14 5.80
C ARG A 127 -30.18 -11.06 6.46
N ARG A 128 -29.79 -11.67 7.57
CA ARG A 128 -30.70 -12.45 8.41
C ARG A 128 -31.22 -11.55 9.52
N GLU A 129 -32.52 -11.37 9.58
CA GLU A 129 -33.18 -10.66 10.67
C GLU A 129 -34.04 -11.68 11.45
N THR A 130 -33.73 -11.85 12.72
CA THR A 130 -34.54 -12.67 13.64
C THR A 130 -35.67 -11.78 14.16
N LYS A 131 -36.91 -12.08 13.77
CA LYS A 131 -38.05 -11.22 14.11
C LYS A 131 -38.70 -11.56 15.43
N ASP A 132 -39.01 -12.84 15.68
CA ASP A 132 -39.83 -13.23 16.83
C ASP A 132 -39.41 -14.59 17.42
N ASN A 133 -39.50 -14.68 18.74
CA ASN A 133 -39.43 -15.93 19.50
C ASN A 133 -40.85 -16.52 19.58
N VAL A 134 -41.15 -17.56 18.81
CA VAL A 134 -42.41 -18.28 18.99
C VAL A 134 -42.17 -19.45 19.94
N LYS A 135 -42.78 -19.40 21.13
CA LYS A 135 -42.72 -20.52 22.08
C LYS A 135 -43.72 -21.58 21.64
N VAL A 136 -43.24 -22.65 21.03
CA VAL A 136 -44.11 -23.67 20.41
C VAL A 136 -44.57 -24.68 21.45
N TRP A 137 -43.73 -25.04 22.43
CA TRP A 137 -44.06 -25.85 23.62
C TRP A 137 -43.33 -25.33 24.87
N SER A 138 -43.62 -25.88 26.06
CA SER A 138 -43.10 -25.39 27.36
C SER A 138 -41.58 -25.17 27.37
N ASN A 139 -40.81 -25.98 26.62
CA ASN A 139 -39.35 -25.93 26.53
C ASN A 139 -38.78 -25.73 25.10
N THR A 140 -39.61 -25.37 24.11
CA THR A 140 -39.14 -25.21 22.72
C THR A 140 -39.48 -23.82 22.18
N THR A 141 -38.45 -23.04 21.86
CA THR A 141 -38.56 -21.76 21.15
C THR A 141 -38.08 -21.92 19.72
N VAL A 142 -38.90 -21.53 18.75
CA VAL A 142 -38.53 -21.49 17.33
C VAL A 142 -38.31 -20.03 16.92
N TYR A 143 -37.21 -19.79 16.22
CA TYR A 143 -36.84 -18.48 15.69
C TYR A 143 -37.32 -18.34 14.25
N ASN A 144 -38.25 -17.43 13.99
CA ASN A 144 -38.59 -17.06 12.62
C ASN A 144 -37.49 -16.15 12.07
N THR A 145 -36.76 -16.65 11.06
CA THR A 145 -35.70 -15.90 10.37
C THR A 145 -36.23 -15.41 9.02
N LYS A 146 -36.21 -14.09 8.78
CA LYS A 146 -36.39 -13.53 7.45
C LYS A 146 -35.00 -13.39 6.82
N ILE A 147 -34.80 -13.98 5.64
CA ILE A 147 -33.62 -13.73 4.82
C ILE A 147 -33.99 -12.64 3.83
N GLU A 148 -33.31 -11.50 3.93
CA GLU A 148 -33.41 -10.42 2.96
C GLU A 148 -32.22 -10.52 2.00
N HIS A 149 -32.52 -10.57 0.69
CA HIS A 149 -31.52 -10.46 -0.37
C HIS A 149 -31.39 -9.00 -0.78
N ILE A 150 -30.25 -8.39 -0.47
CA ILE A 150 -29.95 -7.00 -0.81
C ILE A 150 -29.17 -6.99 -2.13
N PRO A 151 -29.72 -6.45 -3.23
CA PRO A 151 -29.01 -6.35 -4.50
C PRO A 151 -27.68 -5.59 -4.38
N LEU A 152 -26.66 -6.12 -5.06
CA LEU A 152 -25.30 -5.62 -5.04
C LEU A 152 -24.78 -5.48 -6.48
N ALA A 153 -24.02 -4.43 -6.73
CA ALA A 153 -23.18 -4.28 -7.91
C ALA A 153 -21.72 -4.09 -7.47
N ARG A 154 -20.80 -4.69 -8.23
CA ARG A 154 -19.37 -4.60 -7.98
C ARG A 154 -18.66 -4.07 -9.20
N LEU A 155 -17.73 -3.14 -9.01
CA LEU A 155 -16.77 -2.72 -10.01
C LEU A 155 -15.39 -3.20 -9.57
N ARG A 156 -14.77 -4.07 -10.36
CA ARG A 156 -13.40 -4.53 -10.17
C ARG A 156 -12.51 -3.86 -11.20
N VAL A 157 -11.42 -3.27 -10.74
CA VAL A 157 -10.38 -2.69 -11.59
C VAL A 157 -9.11 -3.47 -11.35
N GLU A 158 -8.53 -4.01 -12.43
CA GLU A 158 -7.26 -4.69 -12.41
C GLU A 158 -6.23 -3.86 -13.17
N ILE A 159 -5.16 -3.46 -12.50
CA ILE A 159 -4.04 -2.74 -13.07
C ILE A 159 -2.82 -3.66 -13.13
N THR A 160 -2.08 -3.58 -14.22
CA THR A 160 -0.72 -4.10 -14.32
C THR A 160 0.22 -2.92 -14.50
N ALA A 161 1.14 -2.72 -13.56
CA ALA A 161 2.13 -1.64 -13.58
C ALA A 161 3.55 -2.21 -13.53
N GLY A 162 4.42 -1.74 -14.42
CA GLY A 162 5.80 -2.17 -14.54
C GLY A 162 6.75 -0.99 -14.36
N TRP A 163 7.59 -1.05 -13.33
CA TRP A 163 8.55 0.00 -13.00
C TRP A 163 9.97 -0.50 -13.22
N ARG A 164 10.82 0.38 -13.74
CA ARG A 164 12.25 0.12 -13.90
C ARG A 164 13.07 1.32 -13.40
N MET A 165 14.08 1.06 -12.56
CA MET A 165 15.01 2.08 -12.09
C MET A 165 16.41 1.83 -12.66
N TYR A 166 16.92 2.80 -13.39
CA TYR A 166 18.24 2.80 -13.98
C TYR A 166 19.19 3.64 -13.13
N TYR A 167 20.33 3.06 -12.76
CA TYR A 167 21.38 3.72 -11.99
C TYR A 167 22.64 3.88 -12.88
N PRO A 168 22.87 5.07 -13.46
CA PRO A 168 23.92 5.30 -14.45
C PRO A 168 25.35 5.22 -13.89
N ALA A 169 25.57 5.45 -12.59
CA ALA A 169 26.92 5.42 -12.01
C ALA A 169 27.57 4.03 -12.18
N ASP A 170 26.80 2.97 -11.93
CA ASP A 170 27.24 1.57 -12.10
C ASP A 170 26.67 0.90 -13.35
N LYS A 171 25.89 1.62 -14.16
CA LYS A 171 25.20 1.09 -15.35
C LYS A 171 24.39 -0.16 -15.01
N GLN A 172 23.59 -0.06 -13.95
CA GLN A 172 22.77 -1.14 -13.43
C GLN A 172 21.29 -0.79 -13.44
N ILE A 173 20.44 -1.76 -13.75
CA ILE A 173 19.01 -1.70 -13.44
C ILE A 173 18.84 -2.22 -12.02
N VAL A 174 18.58 -1.31 -11.07
CA VAL A 174 18.49 -1.61 -9.63
C VAL A 174 17.07 -2.01 -9.22
N VAL A 175 16.07 -1.67 -10.04
CA VAL A 175 14.69 -2.12 -9.87
C VAL A 175 14.13 -2.53 -11.23
N GLU A 176 13.50 -3.70 -11.30
CA GLU A 176 12.65 -4.11 -12.42
C GLU A 176 11.52 -5.00 -11.86
N GLU A 177 10.31 -4.47 -11.80
CA GLU A 177 9.17 -5.18 -11.23
C GLU A 177 7.90 -4.95 -12.06
N LEU A 178 7.21 -6.04 -12.39
CA LEU A 178 5.86 -6.02 -12.95
C LEU A 178 4.88 -6.52 -11.90
N LYS A 179 3.95 -5.67 -11.47
CA LYS A 179 2.99 -5.99 -10.41
C LYS A 179 1.56 -5.80 -10.87
N LYS A 180 0.70 -6.73 -10.47
CA LYS A 180 -0.76 -6.62 -10.61
C LYS A 180 -1.37 -6.04 -9.35
N HIS A 181 -2.34 -5.15 -9.52
CA HIS A 181 -3.08 -4.52 -8.45
C HIS A 181 -4.58 -4.63 -8.74
N THR A 182 -5.37 -4.99 -7.75
CA THR A 182 -6.82 -5.15 -7.90
C THR A 182 -7.53 -4.27 -6.88
N GLN A 183 -8.47 -3.45 -7.37
CA GLN A 183 -9.36 -2.65 -6.54
C GLN A 183 -10.80 -3.06 -6.78
N LEU A 184 -11.58 -3.08 -5.71
CA LEU A 184 -12.97 -3.52 -5.71
C LEU A 184 -13.85 -2.46 -5.04
N TRP A 185 -14.85 -1.98 -5.76
CA TRP A 185 -15.93 -1.17 -5.23
C TRP A 185 -17.19 -2.01 -5.19
N GLU A 186 -17.91 -1.98 -4.07
CA GLU A 186 -19.14 -2.72 -3.87
C GLU A 186 -20.22 -1.78 -3.34
N PHE A 187 -21.37 -1.73 -4.01
CA PHE A 187 -22.48 -0.87 -3.62
C PHE A 187 -23.80 -1.63 -3.63
N GLU A 188 -24.56 -1.44 -2.55
CA GLU A 188 -25.89 -1.98 -2.39
C GLU A 188 -26.94 -1.06 -3.02
N GLY A 189 -28.10 -1.63 -3.34
CA GLY A 189 -29.25 -0.86 -3.83
C GLY A 189 -30.57 -1.60 -3.65
N LYS A 190 -31.69 -0.88 -3.83
CA LYS A 190 -33.04 -1.48 -3.83
C LYS A 190 -33.24 -2.44 -5.00
N THR A 191 -32.53 -2.21 -6.10
CA THR A 191 -32.44 -3.06 -7.28
C THR A 191 -30.98 -3.15 -7.73
N GLN A 192 -30.64 -4.13 -8.58
CA GLN A 192 -29.30 -4.20 -9.19
C GLN A 192 -28.96 -2.95 -10.02
N LYS A 193 -29.97 -2.32 -10.64
CA LYS A 193 -29.80 -1.08 -11.40
C LYS A 193 -29.50 0.12 -10.50
N ASP A 194 -30.12 0.17 -9.32
CA ASP A 194 -29.81 1.21 -8.32
C ASP A 194 -28.42 1.01 -7.74
N ALA A 195 -28.04 -0.25 -7.44
CA ALA A 195 -26.71 -0.60 -7.00
C ALA A 195 -25.63 -0.20 -8.02
N LEU A 196 -25.87 -0.46 -9.32
CA LEU A 196 -25.00 -0.03 -10.41
C LEU A 196 -24.82 1.49 -10.48
N ARG A 197 -25.91 2.25 -10.29
CA ARG A 197 -25.86 3.73 -10.31
C ARG A 197 -25.06 4.32 -9.15
N ASN A 198 -24.92 3.57 -8.06
CA ASN A 198 -24.14 3.98 -6.91
C ASN A 198 -22.64 3.66 -7.08
N LEU A 199 -22.25 2.82 -8.05
CA LEU A 199 -20.84 2.59 -8.36
C LEU A 199 -20.17 3.88 -8.88
N PRO A 200 -18.88 4.10 -8.56
CA PRO A 200 -18.15 5.20 -9.17
C PRO A 200 -18.04 5.03 -10.68
N SER A 201 -17.76 6.13 -11.38
CA SER A 201 -17.39 6.05 -12.79
C SER A 201 -16.14 5.19 -12.95
N LYS A 202 -16.06 4.44 -14.06
CA LYS A 202 -14.87 3.63 -14.36
C LYS A 202 -13.60 4.48 -14.41
N MET A 203 -13.69 5.71 -14.93
CA MET A 203 -12.56 6.64 -14.97
C MET A 203 -12.03 6.93 -13.56
N PHE A 204 -12.91 7.34 -12.65
CA PHE A 204 -12.53 7.62 -11.26
C PHE A 204 -11.93 6.38 -10.58
N ALA A 205 -12.54 5.22 -10.79
CA ALA A 205 -12.06 3.96 -10.22
C ALA A 205 -10.65 3.60 -10.73
N VAL A 206 -10.37 3.81 -12.02
CA VAL A 206 -9.04 3.57 -12.60
C VAL A 206 -8.01 4.59 -12.12
N GLU A 207 -8.38 5.86 -12.02
CA GLU A 207 -7.51 6.90 -11.46
C GLU A 207 -7.12 6.59 -10.02
N GLU A 208 -8.09 6.20 -9.17
CA GLU A 208 -7.83 5.84 -7.78
C GLU A 208 -7.00 4.55 -7.67
N ALA A 209 -7.29 3.55 -8.51
CA ALA A 209 -6.48 2.33 -8.54
C ALA A 209 -5.05 2.60 -9.03
N GLY A 210 -4.86 3.50 -10.00
CA GLY A 210 -3.54 3.91 -10.50
C GLY A 210 -2.73 4.62 -9.43
N LYS A 211 -3.35 5.57 -8.72
CA LYS A 211 -2.79 6.21 -7.52
C LYS A 211 -2.32 5.17 -6.50
N LEU A 212 -3.19 4.21 -6.12
CA LEU A 212 -2.85 3.19 -5.12
C LEU A 212 -1.72 2.28 -5.58
N ALA A 213 -1.68 1.92 -6.88
CA ALA A 213 -0.58 1.15 -7.46
C ALA A 213 0.75 1.93 -7.42
N GLY A 214 0.72 3.24 -7.67
CA GLY A 214 1.88 4.12 -7.55
C GLY A 214 2.41 4.17 -6.11
N ILE A 215 1.53 4.43 -5.13
CA ILE A 215 1.89 4.47 -3.70
C ILE A 215 2.43 3.12 -3.23
N ASP A 216 1.80 2.01 -3.61
CA ASP A 216 2.27 0.66 -3.27
C ASP A 216 3.69 0.39 -3.80
N PHE A 217 4.03 0.90 -4.98
CA PHE A 217 5.38 0.83 -5.52
C PHE A 217 6.36 1.74 -4.76
N SER A 218 6.13 3.05 -4.76
CA SER A 218 7.07 4.03 -4.18
C SER A 218 7.30 3.82 -2.68
N SER A 219 6.27 3.35 -1.96
CA SER A 219 6.35 3.13 -0.52
C SER A 219 7.38 2.09 -0.08
N ARG A 220 7.88 1.29 -1.02
CA ARG A 220 8.84 0.23 -0.80
C ARG A 220 10.29 0.67 -1.04
N LEU A 221 10.50 1.85 -1.62
CA LEU A 221 11.83 2.38 -1.99
C LEU A 221 12.59 3.01 -0.84
N TYR A 222 11.89 3.46 0.22
CA TYR A 222 12.52 4.18 1.33
C TYR A 222 11.95 3.78 2.69
N PRO A 223 12.70 4.00 3.80
CA PRO A 223 12.23 3.67 5.14
C PRO A 223 10.97 4.45 5.51
N LYS A 224 9.97 3.78 6.08
CA LYS A 224 8.73 4.42 6.55
C LYS A 224 8.50 4.20 8.04
N ARG A 225 8.02 5.26 8.71
CA ARG A 225 7.48 5.15 10.07
C ARG A 225 6.10 4.53 10.02
N THR A 226 5.92 3.38 10.64
CA THR A 226 4.65 2.68 10.69
C THR A 226 4.23 2.38 12.12
N THR A 227 2.91 2.34 12.35
CA THR A 227 2.38 1.92 13.65
C THR A 227 2.33 0.41 13.70
N VAL A 228 3.04 -0.17 14.68
CA VAL A 228 3.02 -1.60 14.96
C VAL A 228 2.39 -1.86 16.32
N GLU A 229 1.68 -2.98 16.38
CA GLU A 229 1.24 -3.58 17.63
C GLU A 229 2.35 -4.50 18.16
N ARG A 230 2.62 -4.39 19.47
CA ARG A 230 3.56 -5.24 20.19
C ARG A 230 2.81 -5.78 21.39
N VAL A 231 2.88 -7.10 21.60
CA VAL A 231 2.38 -7.74 22.80
C VAL A 231 3.44 -7.55 23.90
N LEU A 232 3.02 -7.32 25.14
CA LEU A 232 3.92 -7.29 26.30
C LEU A 232 3.51 -8.39 27.27
N PHE A 233 4.48 -8.99 27.93
CA PHE A 233 4.23 -9.94 29.00
C PHE A 233 3.82 -9.16 30.26
N ILE A 234 2.56 -9.29 30.67
CA ILE A 234 1.96 -8.53 31.78
C ILE A 234 1.53 -9.42 32.96
N LYS A 235 1.82 -10.71 32.89
CA LYS A 235 1.48 -11.75 33.87
C LYS A 235 2.74 -12.57 34.19
N GLY A 236 2.73 -13.29 35.31
CA GLY A 236 3.85 -14.15 35.73
C GLY A 236 4.33 -13.85 37.15
N SER A 237 4.29 -12.59 37.57
CA SER A 237 4.64 -12.19 38.94
C SER A 237 3.80 -10.98 39.43
N ARG A 238 3.87 -10.67 40.73
CA ARG A 238 3.24 -9.46 41.30
C ARG A 238 3.80 -8.20 40.65
N ASP A 239 5.11 -8.17 40.43
CA ASP A 239 5.81 -7.04 39.82
C ASP A 239 5.35 -6.79 38.38
N PHE A 240 5.11 -7.84 37.60
CA PHE A 240 4.57 -7.70 36.24
C PHE A 240 3.15 -7.12 36.22
N LYS A 241 2.33 -7.43 37.23
CA LYS A 241 1.00 -6.80 37.39
C LYS A 241 1.13 -5.31 37.73
N ILE A 242 2.10 -4.93 38.58
CA ILE A 242 2.38 -3.53 38.92
C ILE A 242 2.91 -2.78 37.70
N ALA A 243 3.87 -3.36 36.96
CA ALA A 243 4.36 -2.81 35.71
C ALA A 243 3.22 -2.56 34.70
N ASN A 244 2.27 -3.48 34.58
CA ASN A 244 1.09 -3.30 33.74
C ASN A 244 0.20 -2.11 34.18
N GLN A 245 0.10 -1.81 35.48
CA GLN A 245 -0.60 -0.61 35.94
C GLN A 245 0.11 0.67 35.45
N HIS A 246 1.44 0.69 35.46
CA HIS A 246 2.22 1.79 34.88
C HIS A 246 2.00 1.91 33.36
N LEU A 247 1.95 0.79 32.62
CA LEU A 247 1.68 0.81 31.18
C LEU A 247 0.32 1.43 30.85
N LYS A 248 -0.73 1.10 31.62
CA LYS A 248 -2.07 1.69 31.45
C LYS A 248 -2.10 3.21 31.62
N GLN A 249 -1.15 3.75 32.40
CA GLN A 249 -0.97 5.19 32.62
C GLN A 249 0.08 5.81 31.69
N ARG A 250 0.60 5.05 30.70
CA ARG A 250 1.69 5.46 29.80
C ARG A 250 3.02 5.79 30.51
N HIS A 251 3.23 5.27 31.72
CA HIS A 251 4.47 5.41 32.49
C HIS A 251 5.51 4.33 32.11
N TRP A 252 5.95 4.34 30.85
CA TRP A 252 6.82 3.31 30.27
C TRP A 252 8.14 3.11 31.05
N LYS A 253 8.82 4.19 31.41
CA LYS A 253 10.09 4.13 32.18
C LYS A 253 9.92 3.50 33.55
N SER A 254 8.78 3.70 34.20
CA SER A 254 8.48 3.08 35.50
C SER A 254 8.24 1.57 35.36
N ALA A 255 7.54 1.14 34.30
CA ALA A 255 7.40 -0.27 33.97
C ALA A 255 8.76 -0.92 33.64
N ALA A 256 9.60 -0.24 32.84
CA ALA A 256 10.96 -0.69 32.51
C ALA A 256 11.82 -0.88 33.76
N THR A 257 11.76 0.06 34.72
CA THR A 257 12.51 -0.03 35.98
C THR A 257 12.12 -1.27 36.78
N ILE A 258 10.85 -1.69 36.74
CA ILE A 258 10.38 -2.91 37.40
C ILE A 258 10.95 -4.13 36.67
N TRP A 259 10.80 -4.23 35.35
CA TRP A 259 11.31 -5.38 34.57
C TRP A 259 12.83 -5.53 34.65
N LYS A 260 13.59 -4.43 34.76
CA LYS A 260 15.05 -4.48 34.91
C LYS A 260 15.51 -5.29 36.13
N LYS A 261 14.69 -5.39 37.18
CA LYS A 261 15.00 -6.20 38.38
C LYS A 261 14.90 -7.70 38.12
N HIS A 262 14.18 -8.09 37.08
CA HIS A 262 13.82 -9.48 36.76
C HIS A 262 14.67 -10.06 35.63
N THR A 263 15.62 -9.33 35.04
CA THR A 263 16.41 -9.82 33.88
C THR A 263 17.32 -11.01 34.19
N ASN A 264 17.65 -11.23 35.46
CA ASN A 264 18.44 -12.36 35.95
C ASN A 264 17.64 -13.21 36.96
N ASP A 265 16.31 -13.26 36.82
CA ASP A 265 15.45 -14.07 37.70
C ASP A 265 15.79 -15.57 37.56
N PRO A 266 15.81 -16.36 38.65
CA PRO A 266 16.03 -17.81 38.58
C PRO A 266 15.01 -18.55 37.69
N ASP A 267 13.79 -18.02 37.56
CA ASP A 267 12.83 -18.49 36.57
C ASP A 267 13.12 -17.86 35.21
N ASN A 268 13.70 -18.67 34.32
CA ASN A 268 14.04 -18.28 32.96
C ASN A 268 12.85 -17.68 32.19
N LYS A 269 11.60 -18.08 32.47
CA LYS A 269 10.42 -17.48 31.82
C LYS A 269 10.20 -16.04 32.24
N ILE A 270 10.40 -15.74 33.51
CA ILE A 270 10.30 -14.37 34.06
C ILE A 270 11.44 -13.51 33.52
N ALA A 271 12.67 -14.04 33.52
CA ALA A 271 13.83 -13.36 32.97
C ALA A 271 13.67 -13.02 31.49
N SER A 272 13.26 -14.01 30.68
CA SER A 272 13.03 -13.83 29.24
C SER A 272 11.90 -12.84 28.96
N ALA A 273 10.81 -12.90 29.73
CA ALA A 273 9.69 -11.97 29.60
C ALA A 273 10.09 -10.53 29.96
N ALA A 274 10.95 -10.36 30.97
CA ALA A 274 11.46 -9.06 31.38
C ALA A 274 12.40 -8.46 30.31
N LEU A 275 13.33 -9.27 29.79
CA LEU A 275 14.24 -8.87 28.71
C LEU A 275 13.46 -8.46 27.45
N PHE A 276 12.51 -9.30 27.01
CA PHE A 276 11.67 -8.99 25.85
C PHE A 276 10.90 -7.67 26.02
N ASN A 277 10.26 -7.46 27.17
CA ASN A 277 9.52 -6.23 27.43
C ASN A 277 10.43 -4.98 27.45
N LEU A 278 11.67 -5.11 27.94
CA LEU A 278 12.68 -4.05 27.91
C LEU A 278 13.18 -3.78 26.49
N ALA A 279 13.37 -4.82 25.67
CA ALA A 279 13.71 -4.67 24.26
C ALA A 279 12.65 -3.86 23.52
N VAL A 280 11.36 -4.18 23.74
CA VAL A 280 10.23 -3.41 23.16
C VAL A 280 10.27 -1.95 23.61
N ILE A 281 10.52 -1.66 24.90
CA ILE A 281 10.62 -0.26 25.36
C ILE A 281 11.83 0.46 24.74
N ASN A 282 12.99 -0.20 24.60
CA ASN A 282 14.16 0.42 23.95
C ASN A 282 13.92 0.69 22.46
N GLU A 283 13.25 -0.23 21.74
CA GLU A 283 12.78 -0.01 20.36
C GLU A 283 11.91 1.25 20.29
N MET A 284 11.02 1.41 21.26
CA MET A 284 10.08 2.53 21.43
C MET A 284 10.77 3.88 21.63
N GLU A 285 11.88 3.90 22.36
CA GLU A 285 12.66 5.10 22.67
C GLU A 285 13.73 5.40 21.60
N GLY A 286 13.87 4.55 20.58
CA GLY A 286 14.86 4.70 19.50
C GLY A 286 16.23 4.10 19.80
N ASN A 287 16.39 3.38 20.91
CA ASN A 287 17.63 2.73 21.32
C ASN A 287 17.76 1.35 20.66
N ILE A 288 17.88 1.32 19.33
CA ILE A 288 17.80 0.07 18.54
C ILE A 288 18.91 -0.94 18.90
N GLU A 289 20.14 -0.47 19.16
CA GLU A 289 21.26 -1.35 19.52
C GLU A 289 21.01 -2.07 20.85
N GLU A 290 20.52 -1.36 21.86
CA GLU A 290 20.20 -1.94 23.16
C GLU A 290 19.01 -2.89 23.06
N ALA A 291 18.00 -2.55 22.24
CA ALA A 291 16.88 -3.44 21.98
C ALA A 291 17.31 -4.77 21.33
N TYR A 292 18.30 -4.74 20.43
CA TYR A 292 18.85 -5.94 19.79
C TYR A 292 19.71 -6.79 20.74
N ARG A 293 20.36 -6.15 21.71
CA ARG A 293 21.23 -6.81 22.70
C ARG A 293 20.44 -7.61 23.75
N LEU A 294 19.23 -7.17 24.09
CA LEU A 294 18.35 -7.73 25.12
C LEU A 294 17.58 -8.95 24.63
#